data_AF-A0A2W5KVV6-F1
#
_entry.id   AF-A0A2W5KVV6-F1
#
_cell.length_a   1.000
_cell.length_b   1.000
_cell.length_c   1.000
_cell.angle_alpha   90.00
_cell.angle_beta   90.00
_cell.angle_gamma   90.00
#
_symmetry.space_group_name_H-M   'P 1'
#
loop_
_entity.id
_entity.type
_entity.pdbx_description
1 polymer ?
#
loop_
_entity_poly.entity_id
_entity_poly.type
_entity_poly.pdbx_seq_one_letter_code
_entity_poly.pdbx_strand_id
1 'polypeptide(L)'
;MTGRKFARQRARIIARARSDSHAKRAIAHLAREAGALPVKAGHKLLGHVLPDGFTVCEKRRYASEGAAIAELTGVRAFAHLQPHKTPVRAYACDHCRGWHLTSRE
;
A
#
# COMPACT_ATOMS: atom_id res chain seq x y z
N MET A 1 13.82 2.68 13.59
CA MET A 1 13.88 2.13 12.20
C MET A 1 13.61 3.26 11.22
N THR A 2 14.30 3.37 10.08
CA THR A 2 14.02 4.44 9.10
C THR A 2 12.79 4.11 8.23
N GLY A 3 12.10 5.14 7.74
CA GLY A 3 10.94 4.97 6.84
C GLY A 3 11.20 4.10 5.60
N ARG A 4 12.36 4.26 4.96
CA ARG A 4 12.76 3.44 3.80
C ARG A 4 12.93 1.96 4.17
N LYS A 5 13.51 1.66 5.34
CA LYS A 5 13.70 0.28 5.82
C LYS A 5 12.35 -0.36 6.13
N PHE A 6 11.46 0.37 6.78
CA PHE A 6 10.09 -0.06 7.07
C PHE A 6 9.31 -0.37 5.78
N ALA A 7 9.31 0.54 4.80
CA ALA A 7 8.64 0.33 3.52
C ALA A 7 9.15 -0.92 2.78
N ARG A 8 10.48 -1.15 2.79
CA ARG A 8 11.09 -2.34 2.18
C ARG A 8 10.71 -3.62 2.91
N GLN A 9 10.73 -3.64 4.24
CA GLN A 9 10.33 -4.82 5.03
C GLN A 9 8.84 -5.11 4.85
N ARG A 10 7.98 -4.09 4.86
CA ARG A 10 6.55 -4.22 4.57
C ARG A 10 6.32 -4.86 3.20
N ALA A 11 7.00 -4.38 2.16
CA ALA A 11 6.89 -4.95 0.81
C ALA A 11 7.30 -6.43 0.77
N ARG A 12 8.37 -6.81 1.49
CA ARG A 12 8.80 -8.20 1.61
C ARG A 12 7.78 -9.08 2.33
N ILE A 13 7.16 -8.57 3.39
CA ILE A 13 6.10 -9.29 4.11
C ILE A 13 4.93 -9.57 3.16
N ILE A 14 4.48 -8.56 2.40
CA ILE A 14 3.37 -8.72 1.45
C ILE A 14 3.72 -9.77 0.38
N ALA A 15 4.92 -9.69 -0.20
CA ALA A 15 5.35 -10.61 -1.26
C ALA A 15 5.52 -12.07 -0.78
N ARG A 16 5.79 -12.30 0.50
CA ARG A 16 6.07 -13.63 1.08
C ARG A 16 4.96 -14.15 1.99
N ALA A 17 3.89 -13.38 2.18
CA ALA A 17 2.83 -13.77 3.09
C ALA A 17 2.04 -14.95 2.52
N ARG A 18 1.80 -15.94 3.38
CA ARG A 18 0.97 -17.12 3.04
C ARG A 18 -0.51 -16.75 2.88
N SER A 19 -0.94 -15.65 3.49
CA SER A 19 -2.31 -15.14 3.44
C SER A 19 -2.36 -13.67 3.86
N ASP A 20 -3.47 -13.00 3.55
CA ASP A 20 -3.71 -11.62 3.98
C ASP A 20 -3.70 -11.46 5.50
N SER A 21 -4.25 -12.42 6.25
CA SER A 21 -4.25 -12.39 7.72
C SER A 21 -2.85 -12.55 8.30
N HIS A 22 -2.01 -13.37 7.66
CA HIS A 22 -0.60 -13.49 8.02
C HIS A 22 0.15 -12.18 7.73
N ALA A 23 -0.06 -11.58 6.55
CA ALA A 23 0.54 -10.29 6.18
C ALA A 23 0.16 -9.19 7.20
N LYS A 24 -1.13 -9.08 7.54
CA LYS A 24 -1.63 -8.08 8.50
C LYS A 24 -0.98 -8.22 9.88
N ARG A 25 -0.89 -9.44 10.41
CA ARG A 25 -0.23 -9.69 11.72
C ARG A 25 1.26 -9.33 11.68
N ALA A 26 1.98 -9.75 10.64
CA ALA A 26 3.40 -9.45 10.49
C ALA A 26 3.66 -7.94 10.31
N ILE A 27 2.82 -7.23 9.55
CA ILE A 27 2.91 -5.76 9.41
C ILE A 27 2.60 -5.07 10.74
N ALA A 28 1.62 -5.55 11.51
CA ALA A 28 1.31 -4.99 12.83
C ALA A 28 2.46 -5.18 13.83
N HIS A 29 3.18 -6.31 13.75
CA HIS A 29 4.41 -6.51 14.52
C HIS A 29 5.50 -5.52 14.09
N LEU A 30 5.76 -5.42 12.78
CA LEU A 30 6.73 -4.48 12.22
C LEU A 30 6.44 -3.03 12.61
N ALA A 31 5.16 -2.61 12.60
CA ALA A 31 4.73 -1.28 13.02
C ALA A 31 5.07 -1.00 14.47
N ARG A 32 4.82 -1.95 15.37
CA ARG A 32 5.19 -1.83 16.79
C ARG A 32 6.70 -1.73 16.98
N GLU A 33 7.49 -2.59 16.34
CA GLU A 33 8.96 -2.54 16.39
C GLU A 33 9.54 -1.23 15.87
N ALA A 34 8.91 -0.64 14.85
CA ALA A 34 9.34 0.61 14.26
C ALA A 34 8.88 1.86 15.02
N GLY A 35 8.01 1.72 16.03
CA GLY A 35 7.33 2.84 16.68
C GLY A 35 6.39 3.60 15.75
N ALA A 36 5.85 2.93 14.72
CA ALA A 36 5.01 3.56 13.71
C ALA A 36 3.56 3.67 14.20
N LEU A 37 2.97 4.86 14.06
CA LEU A 37 1.59 5.15 14.45
C LEU A 37 0.65 4.90 13.26
N PRO A 38 -0.49 4.21 13.46
CA PRO A 38 -1.45 3.96 12.39
C PRO A 38 -2.21 5.23 12.03
N VAL A 39 -2.35 5.49 10.74
CA VAL A 39 -3.21 6.57 10.21
C VAL A 39 -4.50 5.96 9.70
N LYS A 40 -5.63 6.49 10.14
CA LYS A 40 -6.96 5.97 9.78
C LYS A 40 -7.85 7.07 9.23
N ALA A 41 -8.73 6.72 8.29
CA ALA A 41 -9.89 7.50 7.89
C ALA A 41 -11.14 6.75 8.31
N GLY A 42 -11.78 7.18 9.39
CA GLY A 42 -12.80 6.39 10.09
C GLY A 42 -12.24 5.03 10.54
N HIS A 43 -12.90 3.94 10.14
CA HIS A 43 -12.45 2.58 10.46
C HIS A 43 -11.38 2.04 9.51
N LYS A 44 -11.05 2.74 8.43
CA LYS A 44 -10.12 2.26 7.40
C LYS A 44 -8.69 2.69 7.70
N LEU A 45 -7.77 1.73 7.73
CA LEU A 45 -6.34 2.00 7.80
C LEU A 45 -5.87 2.63 6.48
N LEU A 46 -5.26 3.81 6.53
CA LEU A 46 -4.64 4.45 5.38
C LEU A 46 -3.16 4.08 5.26
N GLY A 47 -2.48 3.89 6.39
CA GLY A 47 -1.05 3.69 6.44
C GLY A 47 -0.48 3.85 7.84
N HIS A 48 0.80 4.15 7.92
CA HIS A 48 1.53 4.42 9.15
C HIS A 48 2.40 5.65 9.00
N VAL A 49 2.53 6.45 10.06
CA VAL A 49 3.57 7.49 10.20
C VAL A 49 4.65 6.97 11.13
N LEU A 50 5.90 7.04 10.70
CA LEU A 50 7.05 6.69 11.53
C LEU A 50 7.49 7.88 12.41
N PRO A 51 8.29 7.64 13.47
CA PRO A 51 8.80 8.71 14.33
C PRO A 51 9.64 9.78 13.60
N ASP A 52 10.22 9.43 12.45
CA ASP A 52 10.96 10.35 11.57
C ASP A 52 10.05 11.20 10.66
N GLY A 53 8.73 11.11 10.83
CA GLY A 53 7.73 11.79 10.00
C GLY A 53 7.45 11.10 8.67
N PHE A 54 8.15 9.99 8.35
CA PHE A 54 7.97 9.30 7.09
C PHE A 54 6.64 8.52 7.05
N THR A 55 5.87 8.67 5.99
CA THR A 55 4.58 8.01 5.83
C THR A 55 4.63 6.81 4.89
N VAL A 56 3.93 5.73 5.26
CA VAL A 56 3.84 4.50 4.47
C VAL A 56 2.38 4.05 4.36
N CYS A 57 1.83 4.16 3.16
CA CYS A 57 0.46 3.72 2.87
C CYS A 57 0.25 2.21 3.02
N GLU A 58 -1.00 1.83 3.30
CA GLU A 58 -1.48 0.46 3.20
C GLU A 58 -1.45 -0.02 1.74
N LYS A 59 -1.92 0.81 0.81
CA LYS A 59 -1.90 0.51 -0.62
C LYS A 59 -0.47 0.44 -1.17
N ARG A 60 -0.26 -0.36 -2.22
CA ARG A 60 1.00 -0.41 -2.97
C ARG A 60 1.29 0.96 -3.58
N ARG A 61 2.46 1.52 -3.28
CA ARG A 61 2.95 2.80 -3.81
C ARG A 61 3.75 2.56 -5.08
N TYR A 62 3.49 3.37 -6.11
CA TYR A 62 4.29 3.47 -7.32
C TYR A 62 5.12 4.77 -7.29
N ALA A 63 6.32 4.72 -7.87
CA ALA A 63 7.26 5.83 -7.87
C ALA A 63 6.83 6.98 -8.81
N SER A 64 6.08 6.67 -9.86
CA SER A 64 5.59 7.62 -10.85
C SER A 64 4.19 7.24 -11.35
N GLU A 65 3.51 8.20 -11.97
CA GLU A 65 2.22 7.98 -12.63
C GLU A 65 2.34 6.92 -13.73
N GLY A 66 3.35 7.04 -14.60
CA GLY A 66 3.59 6.08 -15.68
C GLY A 66 3.78 4.65 -15.17
N ALA A 67 4.47 4.45 -14.04
CA ALA A 67 4.61 3.13 -13.43
C ALA A 67 3.27 2.59 -12.88
N ALA A 68 2.42 3.45 -12.33
CA ALA A 68 1.08 3.07 -11.91
C ALA A 68 0.18 2.72 -13.10
N ILE A 69 0.22 3.52 -14.18
CA ILE A 69 -0.56 3.28 -15.40
C ILE A 69 -0.12 1.97 -16.07
N ALA A 70 1.19 1.70 -16.14
CA ALA A 70 1.69 0.44 -16.70
C ALA A 70 1.14 -0.78 -15.95
N GLU A 71 1.15 -0.75 -14.61
CA GLU A 71 0.53 -1.81 -13.81
C GLU A 71 -0.99 -1.86 -14.04
N LEU A 72 -1.67 -0.72 -14.09
CA LEU A 72 -3.11 -0.64 -14.32
C LEU A 72 -3.51 -1.32 -15.63
N THR A 73 -2.77 -1.08 -16.72
CA THR A 73 -2.98 -1.76 -18.01
C THR A 73 -2.82 -3.27 -17.88
N GLY A 74 -1.78 -3.72 -17.17
CA GLY A 74 -1.55 -5.15 -16.92
C GLY A 74 -2.68 -5.80 -16.12
N VAL A 75 -3.17 -5.14 -15.08
CA VAL A 75 -4.29 -5.64 -14.25
C VAL A 75 -5.60 -5.67 -15.04
N ARG A 76 -5.85 -4.66 -15.88
CA ARG A 76 -7.07 -4.59 -16.72
C ARG A 76 -7.18 -5.76 -17.70
N ALA A 77 -6.07 -6.34 -18.15
CA ALA A 77 -6.10 -7.54 -18.99
C ALA A 77 -6.82 -8.73 -18.31
N PHE A 78 -6.85 -8.76 -16.98
CA PHE A 78 -7.49 -9.81 -16.18
C PHE A 78 -8.80 -9.36 -15.52
N ALA A 79 -9.34 -8.19 -15.91
CA ALA A 79 -10.51 -7.58 -15.28
C ALA A 79 -11.75 -8.49 -15.27
N HIS A 80 -11.89 -9.36 -16.27
CA HIS A 80 -12.99 -10.31 -16.41
C HIS A 80 -13.09 -11.31 -15.25
N LEU A 81 -12.00 -11.57 -14.52
CA LEU A 81 -12.00 -12.50 -13.39
C LEU A 81 -12.64 -11.89 -12.13
N GLN A 82 -12.46 -10.58 -11.90
CA GLN A 82 -12.98 -9.88 -10.71
C GLN A 82 -13.32 -8.41 -11.02
N PRO A 83 -14.39 -8.13 -11.79
CA PRO A 83 -14.65 -6.79 -12.32
C PRO A 83 -14.83 -5.74 -11.21
N HIS A 84 -15.51 -6.09 -10.12
CA HIS A 84 -15.77 -5.20 -8.98
C HIS A 84 -14.55 -4.92 -8.07
N LYS A 85 -13.44 -5.67 -8.24
CA LYS A 85 -12.19 -5.46 -7.50
C LYS A 85 -11.06 -4.93 -8.39
N THR A 86 -11.33 -4.76 -9.67
CA THR A 86 -10.34 -4.32 -10.64
C THR A 86 -10.14 -2.81 -10.50
N PRO A 87 -8.89 -2.34 -10.30
CA PRO A 87 -8.61 -0.92 -10.33
C PRO A 87 -8.91 -0.33 -11.72
N VAL A 88 -9.49 0.87 -11.74
CA VAL A 88 -9.90 1.57 -12.97
C VAL A 88 -9.04 2.80 -13.25
N ARG A 89 -8.37 3.38 -12.25
CA ARG A 89 -7.48 4.54 -12.42
C ARG A 89 -6.30 4.56 -11.46
N ALA A 90 -5.26 5.30 -11.86
CA ALA A 90 -4.19 5.75 -10.99
C ALA A 90 -4.57 7.09 -10.32
N TYR A 91 -4.05 7.35 -9.13
CA TYR A 91 -4.23 8.64 -8.45
C TYR A 91 -3.03 9.01 -7.59
N ALA A 92 -2.76 10.31 -7.50
CA ALA A 92 -1.78 10.86 -6.57
C ALA A 92 -2.37 10.85 -5.15
N CYS A 93 -1.59 10.36 -4.18
CA CYS A 93 -2.03 10.20 -2.81
C CYS A 93 -1.51 11.32 -1.92
N ASP A 94 -2.41 12.05 -1.27
CA ASP A 94 -2.03 13.14 -0.36
C ASP A 94 -1.25 12.64 0.87
N HIS A 95 -1.52 11.42 1.33
CA HIS A 95 -0.89 10.87 2.53
C HIS A 95 0.59 10.48 2.34
N CYS A 96 0.93 9.80 1.23
CA CYS A 96 2.31 9.35 0.98
C CYS A 96 3.00 10.05 -0.19
N ARG A 97 2.34 11.02 -0.82
CA ARG A 97 2.84 11.78 -1.97
C ARG A 97 3.31 10.89 -3.13
N GLY A 98 2.71 9.70 -3.26
CA GLY A 98 3.02 8.71 -4.28
C GLY A 98 1.78 8.35 -5.10
N TRP A 99 1.95 7.42 -6.04
CA TRP A 99 0.86 6.98 -6.91
C TRP A 99 0.27 5.65 -6.43
N HIS A 100 -1.05 5.51 -6.53
CA HIS A 100 -1.80 4.32 -6.16
C HIS A 100 -2.84 3.99 -7.21
N LEU A 101 -3.34 2.75 -7.17
CA LEU A 101 -4.48 2.33 -7.96
C LEU A 101 -5.77 2.35 -7.12
N THR A 102 -6.89 2.61 -7.78
CA THR A 102 -8.22 2.61 -7.16
C THR A 102 -9.27 2.06 -8.12
N SER A 103 -10.26 1.35 -7.58
CA SER A 103 -11.42 0.85 -8.32
C SER A 103 -12.60 1.84 -8.33
N ARG A 104 -12.43 3.01 -7.72
CA ARG A 104 -13.41 4.11 -7.79
C ARG A 104 -13.10 4.95 -9.02
N GLU A 105 -14.09 5.15 -9.87
CA GLU A 105 -14.07 6.17 -10.91
C GLU A 105 -14.01 7.56 -10.26
#